data_AF-A0A1E5V188-F1
#
_entry.id   AF-A0A1E5V188-F1
#
_cell.length_a   1.000
_cell.length_b   1.000
_cell.length_c   1.000
_cell.angle_alpha   90.00
_cell.angle_beta   90.00
_cell.angle_gamma   90.00
#
_symmetry.space_group_name_H-M   'P 1'
#
loop_
_entity.id
_entity.type
_entity.pdbx_description
1 polymer ?
#
loop_
_entity_poly.entity_id
_entity_poly.type
_entity_poly.pdbx_seq_one_letter_code
_entity_poly.pdbx_strand_id
1 'polypeptide(L)'
;LSIKASLLDPKNSLSSWLGEDCCSWKGVKCSKKTGHVFKLKVTGISTDDCLHIDQNELGGEISYSLVNLQRLRYLDLSCNNFNGAKIPEFLGSMRNLRHLDLSHTMLNMGGYPHKLGT
;
A
#
# COMPACT_ATOMS: atom_id res chain seq x y z
N LEU A 1 -2.58 -1.02 12.90
CA LEU A 1 -3.06 -0.39 11.64
C LEU A 1 -4.04 -1.33 10.93
N SER A 2 -5.21 -0.85 10.53
CA SER A 2 -6.26 -1.70 9.93
C SER A 2 -5.96 -2.16 8.51
N ILE A 3 -5.06 -1.50 7.77
CA ILE A 3 -4.67 -1.93 6.41
C ILE A 3 -4.13 -3.36 6.37
N LYS A 4 -3.48 -3.84 7.46
CA LYS A 4 -2.93 -5.20 7.54
C LYS A 4 -3.98 -6.27 7.28
N ALA A 5 -5.23 -6.05 7.70
CA ALA A 5 -6.31 -7.04 7.59
C ALA A 5 -6.77 -7.29 6.15
N SER A 6 -6.46 -6.37 5.23
CA SER A 6 -6.84 -6.47 3.82
C SER A 6 -5.70 -6.95 2.92
N LEU A 7 -4.50 -7.16 3.47
CA LEU A 7 -3.33 -7.62 2.74
C LEU A 7 -3.19 -9.13 2.83
N LEU A 8 -2.89 -9.76 1.70
CA LEU A 8 -2.47 -11.16 1.63
C LEU A 8 -0.95 -11.20 1.69
N ASP A 9 -0.39 -11.94 2.65
CA ASP A 9 1.06 -11.97 2.91
C ASP A 9 1.62 -13.42 2.97
N PRO A 10 1.64 -14.16 1.85
CA PRO A 10 2.09 -15.56 1.83
C PRO A 10 3.55 -15.73 2.24
N LYS A 11 4.41 -14.75 1.93
CA LYS A 11 5.84 -14.73 2.25
C LYS A 11 6.15 -14.19 3.64
N ASN A 12 5.14 -13.81 4.43
CA ASN A 12 5.31 -13.24 5.77
C ASN A 12 6.22 -12.00 5.79
N SER A 13 6.16 -11.19 4.74
CA SER A 13 6.93 -9.96 4.58
C SER A 13 6.54 -8.89 5.61
N LEU A 14 5.33 -9.00 6.19
CA LEU A 14 4.84 -8.16 7.30
C LEU A 14 5.09 -8.76 8.68
N SER A 15 6.05 -9.69 8.81
CA SER A 15 6.41 -10.34 10.09
C SER A 15 6.69 -9.37 11.25
N SER A 16 7.19 -8.15 10.97
CA SER A 16 7.42 -7.11 12.00
C SER A 16 6.17 -6.37 12.46
N TRP A 17 5.02 -6.56 11.80
CA TRP A 17 3.78 -5.84 12.09
C TRP A 17 3.00 -6.53 13.21
N LEU A 18 3.62 -6.61 14.38
CA LEU A 18 3.08 -7.24 15.58
C LEU A 18 2.94 -6.20 16.72
N GLY A 19 1.99 -6.42 17.61
CA GLY A 19 1.71 -5.50 18.73
C GLY A 19 0.92 -4.24 18.34
N GLU A 20 0.72 -3.35 19.31
CA GLU A 20 -0.11 -2.15 19.14
C GLU A 20 0.70 -0.94 18.61
N ASP A 21 2.00 -0.87 18.91
CA ASP A 21 2.85 0.23 18.48
C ASP A 21 3.34 0.05 17.03
N CYS A 22 2.53 0.54 16.10
CA CYS A 22 2.84 0.49 14.68
C CYS A 22 4.10 1.27 14.26
N CYS A 23 4.61 2.17 15.10
CA CYS A 23 5.81 2.95 14.78
C CYS A 23 7.09 2.11 14.83
N SER A 24 7.03 0.93 15.44
CA SER A 24 8.10 -0.07 15.45
C SER A 24 8.14 -0.95 14.19
N TRP A 25 7.07 -0.95 13.40
CA TRP A 25 6.91 -1.86 12.26
C TRP A 25 7.83 -1.49 11.10
N LYS A 26 8.41 -2.49 10.44
CA LYS A 26 9.24 -2.29 9.24
C LYS A 26 8.41 -1.57 8.18
N GLY A 27 8.99 -0.50 7.63
CA GLY A 27 8.34 0.33 6.60
C GLY A 27 7.40 1.43 7.13
N VAL A 28 7.06 1.44 8.42
CA VAL A 28 6.27 2.51 9.05
C VAL A 28 7.20 3.56 9.64
N LYS A 29 6.92 4.84 9.40
CA LYS A 29 7.60 5.97 10.06
C LYS A 29 6.59 6.95 10.63
N CYS A 30 6.76 7.22 11.92
CA CYS A 30 5.94 8.12 12.70
C CYS A 30 6.66 9.44 13.01
N SER A 31 5.89 10.49 13.21
CA SER A 31 6.39 11.79 13.66
C SER A 31 6.79 11.72 15.13
N LYS A 32 8.04 12.06 15.45
CA LYS A 32 8.53 12.12 16.85
C LYS A 32 7.72 13.09 17.74
N LYS A 33 7.05 14.09 17.15
CA LYS A 33 6.27 15.10 17.88
C LYS A 33 4.84 14.67 18.17
N THR A 34 4.24 13.86 17.30
CA THR A 34 2.78 13.61 17.34
C THR A 34 2.40 12.13 17.32
N GLY A 35 3.36 11.21 17.16
CA GLY A 35 3.10 9.78 17.00
C GLY A 35 2.44 9.40 15.66
N HIS A 36 1.90 10.34 14.89
CA HIS A 36 1.22 10.02 13.64
C HIS A 36 2.16 9.47 12.57
N VAL A 37 1.70 8.43 11.87
CA VAL A 37 2.34 7.88 10.68
C VAL A 37 2.35 8.93 9.56
N PHE A 38 3.53 9.21 9.01
CA PHE A 38 3.68 10.09 7.86
C PHE A 38 4.31 9.40 6.65
N LYS A 39 4.95 8.24 6.84
CA LYS A 39 5.49 7.42 5.75
C LYS A 39 5.13 5.95 6.01
N LEU A 40 4.56 5.32 4.99
CA LEU A 40 4.21 3.91 4.96
C LEU A 40 4.82 3.32 3.69
N LYS A 41 5.75 2.38 3.87
CA LYS A 41 6.30 1.53 2.81
C LYS A 41 5.92 0.10 3.12
N VAL A 42 5.30 -0.57 2.16
CA VAL A 42 4.92 -1.98 2.26
C VAL A 42 5.47 -2.68 1.03
N THR A 43 6.50 -3.50 1.21
CA THR A 43 7.19 -4.21 0.11
C THR A 43 7.25 -5.69 0.44
N GLY A 44 6.77 -6.53 -0.48
CA GLY A 44 6.86 -7.99 -0.42
C GLY A 44 8.29 -8.47 -0.61
N ILE A 45 9.04 -7.78 -1.48
CA ILE A 45 10.43 -8.11 -1.77
C ILE A 45 11.40 -7.37 -0.81
N SER A 46 12.49 -8.06 -0.46
CA SER A 46 13.59 -7.51 0.34
C SER A 46 14.75 -6.97 -0.52
N THR A 47 14.67 -7.13 -1.84
CA THR A 47 15.66 -6.69 -2.83
C THR A 47 15.18 -5.44 -3.56
N ASP A 48 16.10 -4.61 -4.05
CA ASP A 48 15.77 -3.43 -4.87
C ASP A 48 15.32 -3.81 -6.31
N ASP A 49 15.23 -5.10 -6.61
CA ASP A 49 14.89 -5.62 -7.93
C ASP A 49 13.46 -6.15 -7.99
N CYS A 50 12.61 -5.44 -8.75
CA CYS A 50 11.19 -5.74 -8.95
C CYS A 50 10.91 -6.45 -10.28
N LEU A 51 11.96 -6.97 -10.95
CA LEU A 51 11.85 -7.62 -12.25
C LEU A 51 11.09 -8.96 -12.19
N HIS A 52 11.04 -9.61 -11.03
CA HIS A 52 10.42 -10.93 -10.86
C HIS A 52 9.42 -10.93 -9.69
N ILE A 53 8.19 -10.50 -9.98
CA ILE A 53 7.08 -10.56 -9.03
C ILE A 53 6.26 -11.81 -9.31
N ASP A 54 6.21 -12.70 -8.33
CA ASP A 54 5.40 -13.92 -8.38
C ASP A 54 4.07 -13.75 -7.62
N GLN A 55 3.22 -14.79 -7.67
CA GLN A 55 1.90 -14.79 -7.01
C GLN A 55 1.96 -14.91 -5.48
N ASN A 56 3.13 -15.21 -4.92
CA ASN A 56 3.31 -15.33 -3.47
C ASN A 56 3.82 -14.04 -2.84
N GLU A 57 4.12 -13.01 -3.64
CA GLU A 57 4.38 -11.68 -3.12
C GLU A 57 3.16 -11.09 -2.40
N LEU A 58 3.42 -10.07 -1.59
CA LEU A 58 2.37 -9.36 -0.87
C LEU A 58 1.31 -8.83 -1.83
N GLY A 59 0.04 -9.03 -1.51
CA GLY A 59 -1.08 -8.68 -2.37
C GLY A 59 -2.36 -8.37 -1.58
N GLY A 60 -3.50 -8.74 -2.14
CA GLY A 60 -4.82 -8.46 -1.56
C GLY A 60 -5.40 -7.14 -2.04
N GLU A 61 -5.97 -6.35 -1.13
CA GLU A 61 -6.65 -5.09 -1.46
C GLU A 61 -6.03 -3.88 -0.76
N ILE A 62 -5.96 -2.78 -1.51
CA ILE A 62 -5.60 -1.47 -0.96
C ILE A 62 -6.84 -0.90 -0.24
N SER A 63 -6.90 -1.08 1.08
CA SER A 63 -8.06 -0.78 1.92
C SER A 63 -8.32 0.73 2.12
N TYR A 64 -9.61 1.12 2.16
CA TYR A 64 -10.08 2.48 2.49
C TYR A 64 -9.57 2.97 3.85
N SER A 65 -9.18 2.07 4.74
CA SER A 65 -8.56 2.41 6.04
C SER A 65 -7.34 3.33 5.93
N LEU A 66 -6.66 3.39 4.77
CA LEU A 66 -5.58 4.34 4.49
C LEU A 66 -6.02 5.81 4.65
N VAL A 67 -7.29 6.13 4.40
CA VAL A 67 -7.84 7.49 4.57
C VAL A 67 -7.73 7.98 6.02
N ASN A 68 -7.73 7.07 6.99
CA ASN A 68 -7.56 7.41 8.41
C ASN A 68 -6.13 7.89 8.73
N LEU A 69 -5.16 7.61 7.87
CA LEU A 69 -3.79 8.13 8.00
C LEU A 69 -3.72 9.56 7.47
N GLN A 70 -4.44 10.48 8.10
CA GLN A 70 -4.62 11.85 7.62
C GLN A 70 -3.31 12.64 7.47
N ARG A 71 -2.23 12.22 8.14
CA ARG A 71 -0.89 12.84 8.07
C ARG A 71 0.09 12.09 7.17
N LEU A 72 -0.38 11.06 6.45
CA LEU A 72 0.43 10.31 5.51
C LEU A 72 0.87 11.23 4.38
N ARG A 73 2.18 11.25 4.13
CA ARG A 73 2.83 12.03 3.07
C ARG A 73 3.50 11.14 2.03
N TYR A 74 3.84 9.92 2.40
CA TYR A 74 4.56 8.98 1.55
C TYR A 74 3.91 7.61 1.67
N LEU A 75 3.40 7.11 0.55
CA LEU A 75 2.87 5.76 0.40
C LEU A 75 3.67 5.07 -0.71
N ASP A 76 4.31 3.96 -0.36
CA ASP A 76 5.04 3.12 -1.29
C ASP A 76 4.51 1.69 -1.12
N LEU A 77 3.84 1.22 -2.16
CA LEU A 77 3.34 -0.15 -2.29
C LEU A 77 4.02 -0.84 -3.48
N SER A 78 5.16 -0.33 -3.95
CA SER A 78 5.81 -0.87 -5.14
C SER A 78 6.23 -2.32 -4.90
N CYS A 79 6.36 -3.06 -6.00
CA CYS A 79 6.97 -4.39 -5.99
C CYS A 79 6.20 -5.40 -5.13
N ASN A 80 4.90 -5.44 -5.40
CA ASN A 80 3.90 -6.30 -4.77
C ASN A 80 3.04 -6.93 -5.87
N ASN A 81 2.23 -7.92 -5.53
CA ASN A 81 1.29 -8.54 -6.46
C ASN A 81 -0.16 -8.38 -5.99
N PHE A 82 -0.79 -7.26 -6.35
CA PHE A 82 -2.21 -7.04 -6.07
C PHE A 82 -3.14 -7.76 -7.06
N ASN A 83 -2.62 -8.66 -7.89
CA ASN A 83 -3.37 -9.60 -8.72
C ASN A 83 -4.51 -8.96 -9.55
N GLY A 84 -4.24 -7.83 -10.20
CA GLY A 84 -5.23 -7.13 -11.03
C GLY A 84 -6.26 -6.31 -10.24
N ALA A 85 -6.09 -6.14 -8.93
CA ALA A 85 -6.97 -5.29 -8.13
C ALA A 85 -7.01 -3.85 -8.68
N LYS A 86 -8.16 -3.20 -8.54
CA LYS A 86 -8.33 -1.83 -9.01
C LYS A 86 -7.56 -0.85 -8.12
N ILE A 87 -6.99 0.18 -8.73
CA ILE A 87 -6.49 1.34 -7.98
C ILE A 87 -7.69 2.02 -7.29
N PRO A 88 -7.70 2.14 -5.96
CA PRO A 88 -8.84 2.75 -5.28
C PRO A 88 -8.91 4.27 -5.49
N GLU A 89 -10.09 4.77 -5.85
CA GLU A 89 -10.32 6.20 -6.08
C GLU A 89 -10.05 7.07 -4.84
N PHE A 90 -10.23 6.52 -3.64
CA PHE A 90 -9.99 7.23 -2.39
C PHE A 90 -8.53 7.70 -2.24
N LEU A 91 -7.57 7.10 -2.95
CA LEU A 91 -6.18 7.57 -2.94
C LEU A 91 -6.08 9.04 -3.40
N GLY A 92 -6.96 9.47 -4.32
CA GLY A 92 -7.08 10.86 -4.74
C GLY A 92 -7.63 11.81 -3.65
N SER A 93 -8.29 11.28 -2.62
CA SER A 93 -8.81 12.07 -1.50
C SER A 93 -7.76 12.37 -0.42
N MET A 94 -6.60 11.72 -0.46
CA MET A 94 -5.56 11.82 0.56
C MET A 94 -4.73 13.11 0.40
N ARG A 95 -5.29 14.24 0.85
CA ARG A 95 -4.77 15.61 0.63
C ARG A 95 -3.32 15.87 1.09
N ASN A 96 -2.82 15.10 2.04
CA ASN A 96 -1.45 15.26 2.55
C ASN A 96 -0.43 14.38 1.82
N LEU A 97 -0.87 13.46 0.97
CA LEU A 97 0.00 12.57 0.23
C LEU A 97 0.81 13.36 -0.80
N ARG A 98 2.13 13.21 -0.74
CA ARG A 98 3.09 13.91 -1.62
C ARG A 98 3.88 12.95 -2.50
N HIS A 99 3.89 11.68 -2.14
CA HIS A 99 4.55 10.63 -2.88
C HIS A 99 3.67 9.38 -2.84
N LEU A 100 3.42 8.83 -4.01
CA LEU A 100 2.69 7.59 -4.23
C LEU A 100 3.49 6.75 -5.22
N ASP A 101 3.97 5.59 -4.77
CA ASP A 101 4.60 4.59 -5.63
C ASP A 101 3.73 3.34 -5.69
N LEU A 102 3.23 3.05 -6.89
CA LEU A 102 2.45 1.87 -7.23
C LEU A 102 3.12 1.08 -8.38
N SER A 103 4.40 1.33 -8.64
CA SER A 103 5.14 0.65 -9.70
C SER A 103 5.27 -0.85 -9.41
N HIS A 104 5.21 -1.67 -10.45
CA HIS A 104 5.33 -3.13 -10.33
C HIS A 104 4.35 -3.73 -9.29
N THR A 105 3.06 -3.42 -9.40
CA THR A 105 2.03 -3.87 -8.44
C THR A 105 0.99 -4.82 -9.04
N MET A 106 1.02 -5.02 -10.36
CA MET A 106 -0.05 -5.66 -11.13
C MET A 106 -1.45 -5.05 -10.89
N LEU A 107 -1.54 -3.77 -10.47
CA LEU A 107 -2.82 -3.08 -10.31
C LEU A 107 -3.45 -2.75 -11.67
N ASN A 108 -4.78 -2.82 -11.72
CA ASN A 108 -5.57 -2.40 -12.86
C ASN A 108 -6.02 -0.95 -12.69
N MET A 109 -5.86 -0.13 -13.73
CA MET A 109 -6.30 1.27 -13.77
C MET A 109 -7.83 1.42 -13.67
N GLY A 110 -8.59 0.34 -13.84
CA GLY A 110 -10.03 0.37 -14.01
C GLY A 110 -10.37 0.62 -15.48
N GLY A 111 -11.27 -0.18 -16.03
CA GLY A 111 -11.69 -0.02 -17.43
C GLY A 111 -12.34 1.34 -17.64
N TYR A 112 -11.85 2.09 -18.62
CA TYR A 112 -12.60 3.19 -19.23
C TYR A 112 -14.01 2.67 -19.54
N PRO A 113 -15.10 3.35 -19.14
CA PRO A 113 -16.42 2.93 -19.53
C PRO A 113 -16.51 3.03 -21.06
N HIS A 114 -16.55 1.89 -21.75
CA HIS A 114 -16.75 1.76 -23.20
C HIS A 114 -18.13 2.25 -23.69
N LYS A 115 -18.88 3.03 -22.88
CA LYS A 115 -20.11 3.68 -23.32
C LYS A 115 -19.81 5.11 -23.73
N LEU A 116 -19.20 5.23 -24.92
CA LEU A 116 -19.45 6.40 -25.76
C LEU A 116 -20.89 6.26 -26.26
N GLY A 117 -21.71 7.26 -25.95
CA GLY A 117 -23.13 7.28 -26.28
C GLY A 117 -23.37 7.11 -27.78
N THR A 118 -24.33 6.25 -28.10
CA THR A 118 -25.17 6.35 -29.30
C THR A 118 -26.40 7.15 -28.94
#